data_AF-A0A3D1J6W8-F1
#
_entry.id   AF-A0A3D1J6W8-F1
#
_cell.length_a   1.000
_cell.length_b   1.000
_cell.length_c   1.000
_cell.angle_alpha   90.00
_cell.angle_beta   90.00
_cell.angle_gamma   90.00
#
_symmetry.space_group_name_H-M   'P 1'
#
loop_
_entity.id
_entity.type
_entity.pdbx_description
1 polymer ?
#
loop_
_entity_poly.entity_id
_entity_poly.type
_entity_poly.pdbx_seq_one_letter_code
_entity_poly.pdbx_strand_id
1 'polypeptide(L)'
;MDVEKLIKDYEGLFHKVLMRAGVFRSHADYEDYLQEVRILFYQRAQSYEDEGSFRVANEIGYLFHFLLWRVIDLQRKQTRQNKAIPVLLAQTEPPMDEPHHVIEHDLLFLQFWQQLSNKEQMMWVKYHSRSESKQKRYYYRKQLQAAWERFVGGE
;
A
#
# COMPACT_ATOMS: atom_id res chain seq x y z
N MET A 1 -12.97 -34.76 17.73
CA MET A 1 -12.75 -35.04 16.28
C MET A 1 -11.26 -35.12 15.97
N ASP A 2 -10.82 -36.10 15.18
CA ASP A 2 -9.44 -36.15 14.66
C ASP A 2 -9.32 -35.25 13.42
N VAL A 3 -8.93 -34.00 13.66
CA VAL A 3 -8.87 -32.98 12.60
C VAL A 3 -7.73 -33.24 11.62
N GLU A 4 -6.64 -33.87 12.04
CA GLU A 4 -5.51 -34.16 11.16
C GLU A 4 -5.88 -35.20 10.10
N LYS A 5 -6.59 -36.26 10.52
CA LYS A 5 -7.16 -37.22 9.58
C LYS A 5 -8.15 -36.54 8.62
N LEU A 6 -9.02 -35.68 9.15
CA LEU A 6 -10.00 -34.98 8.34
C LEU A 6 -9.35 -34.04 7.29
N ILE A 7 -8.28 -33.34 7.66
CA ILE A 7 -7.50 -32.51 6.72
C ILE A 7 -6.97 -33.38 5.57
N LYS A 8 -6.39 -34.55 5.88
CA LYS A 8 -5.90 -35.49 4.85
C LYS A 8 -7.01 -35.96 3.92
N ASP A 9 -8.20 -36.24 4.45
CA ASP A 9 -9.35 -36.66 3.65
C ASP A 9 -9.83 -35.56 2.68
N TYR A 10 -9.64 -34.29 3.04
CA TYR A 10 -10.04 -33.13 2.24
C TYR A 10 -8.91 -32.51 1.40
N GLU A 11 -7.71 -33.09 1.41
CA GLU A 11 -6.54 -32.56 0.70
C GLU A 11 -6.80 -32.36 -0.81
N GLY A 12 -7.53 -33.29 -1.42
CA GLY A 12 -7.96 -33.18 -2.81
C GLY A 12 -8.89 -31.99 -3.09
N LEU A 13 -9.69 -31.56 -2.10
CA LEU A 13 -10.50 -30.35 -2.20
C LEU A 13 -9.61 -29.10 -2.18
N PHE A 14 -8.59 -29.06 -1.32
CA PHE A 14 -7.70 -27.90 -1.21
C PHE A 14 -6.98 -27.63 -2.52
N HIS A 15 -6.45 -28.68 -3.16
CA HIS A 15 -5.84 -28.56 -4.49
C HIS A 15 -6.80 -28.03 -5.55
N LYS A 16 -8.08 -28.47 -5.53
CA LYS A 16 -9.11 -27.95 -6.45
C LYS A 16 -9.43 -26.48 -6.19
N VAL A 17 -9.48 -26.08 -4.93
CA VAL A 17 -9.70 -24.68 -4.52
C VAL A 17 -8.57 -23.80 -5.06
N LEU A 18 -7.31 -24.19 -4.84
CA LEU A 18 -6.15 -23.44 -5.33
C LEU A 18 -6.12 -23.34 -6.85
N MET A 19 -6.36 -24.47 -7.55
CA MET A 19 -6.44 -24.48 -9.01
C MET A 19 -7.53 -23.52 -9.52
N ARG A 20 -8.70 -23.49 -8.87
CA ARG A 20 -9.80 -22.59 -9.23
C ARG A 20 -9.47 -21.12 -8.97
N ALA A 21 -8.63 -20.84 -7.98
CA ALA A 21 -8.09 -19.52 -7.67
C ALA A 21 -6.88 -19.11 -8.55
N GLY A 22 -6.49 -19.96 -9.52
CA GLY A 22 -5.34 -19.70 -10.40
C GLY A 22 -3.98 -19.95 -9.76
N VAL A 23 -3.94 -20.63 -8.60
CA VAL A 23 -2.70 -20.99 -7.89
C VAL A 23 -2.34 -22.43 -8.23
N PHE A 24 -1.49 -22.61 -9.24
CA PHE A 24 -1.00 -23.91 -9.71
C PHE A 24 0.29 -24.30 -8.97
N ARG A 25 0.68 -25.59 -9.04
CA ARG A 25 1.91 -26.11 -8.39
C ARG A 25 3.21 -25.41 -8.80
N SER A 26 3.23 -24.76 -9.96
CA SER A 26 4.37 -23.96 -10.43
C SER A 26 4.42 -22.54 -9.84
N HIS A 27 3.39 -22.11 -9.11
CA HIS A 27 3.37 -20.81 -8.45
C HIS A 27 4.39 -20.81 -7.30
N ALA A 28 5.18 -19.73 -7.18
CA ALA A 28 6.22 -19.62 -6.16
C ALA A 28 5.66 -19.83 -4.74
N ASP A 29 4.52 -19.19 -4.45
CA ASP A 29 3.86 -19.25 -3.15
C ASP A 29 2.86 -20.44 -3.01
N TYR A 30 2.95 -21.47 -3.86
CA TYR A 30 1.95 -22.55 -3.89
C TYR A 30 1.76 -23.25 -2.53
N GLU A 31 2.88 -23.65 -1.91
CA GLU A 31 2.86 -24.36 -0.63
C GLU A 31 2.32 -23.46 0.51
N ASP A 32 2.63 -22.17 0.46
CA ASP A 32 2.11 -21.19 1.43
C ASP A 32 0.58 -21.08 1.32
N TYR A 33 0.05 -20.95 0.10
CA TYR A 33 -1.39 -20.96 -0.14
C TYR A 33 -2.04 -22.27 0.30
N LEU A 34 -1.39 -23.40 0.08
CA LEU A 34 -1.91 -24.71 0.51
C LEU A 34 -1.94 -24.81 2.03
N GLN A 35 -0.90 -24.33 2.71
CA GLN A 35 -0.85 -24.27 4.16
C GLN A 35 -1.94 -23.37 4.74
N GLU A 36 -2.16 -22.18 4.17
CA GLU A 36 -3.24 -21.28 4.58
C GLU A 36 -4.62 -21.94 4.44
N VAL A 37 -4.88 -22.67 3.36
CA VAL A 37 -6.14 -23.42 3.20
C VAL A 37 -6.30 -24.49 4.28
N ARG A 38 -5.24 -25.23 4.62
CA ARG A 38 -5.27 -26.22 5.71
C ARG A 38 -5.56 -25.58 7.06
N ILE A 39 -4.94 -24.42 7.35
CA ILE A 39 -5.17 -23.67 8.60
C ILE A 39 -6.63 -23.17 8.67
N LEU A 40 -7.14 -22.59 7.58
CA LEU A 40 -8.53 -22.13 7.50
C LEU A 40 -9.53 -23.27 7.69
N PHE A 41 -9.25 -24.43 7.08
CA PHE A 41 -10.05 -25.62 7.27
C PHE A 41 -9.99 -26.10 8.72
N TYR A 42 -8.80 -26.18 9.32
CA TYR A 42 -8.60 -26.58 10.71
C TYR A 42 -9.40 -25.71 11.68
N GLN A 43 -9.27 -24.39 11.55
CA GLN A 43 -9.98 -23.41 12.39
C GLN A 43 -11.49 -23.58 12.29
N ARG A 44 -11.98 -23.84 11.07
CA ARG A 44 -13.40 -24.08 10.83
C ARG A 44 -13.86 -25.42 11.37
N ALA A 45 -13.07 -26.48 11.24
CA ALA A 45 -13.39 -27.80 11.75
C ALA A 45 -13.41 -27.81 13.29
N GLN A 46 -12.50 -27.09 13.94
CA GLN A 46 -12.42 -26.98 15.40
C GLN A 46 -13.71 -26.44 16.06
N SER A 47 -14.56 -25.70 15.35
CA SER A 47 -15.82 -25.20 15.92
C SER A 47 -16.92 -26.27 16.04
N TYR A 48 -16.65 -27.51 15.62
CA TYR A 48 -17.59 -28.62 15.65
C TYR A 48 -17.10 -29.73 16.60
N GLU A 49 -18.05 -30.36 17.29
CA GLU A 49 -17.76 -31.39 18.29
C GLU A 49 -17.31 -32.71 17.65
N ASP A 50 -17.95 -33.07 16.54
CA ASP A 50 -17.72 -34.32 15.81
C ASP A 50 -17.66 -34.11 14.29
N GLU A 51 -17.16 -35.14 13.59
CA GLU A 51 -16.98 -35.09 12.14
C GLU A 51 -18.30 -35.12 11.36
N GLY A 52 -19.32 -35.81 11.89
CA GLY A 52 -20.63 -35.90 11.26
C GLY A 52 -21.31 -34.54 11.23
N SER A 53 -21.35 -33.83 12.37
CA SER A 53 -21.88 -32.47 12.43
C SER A 53 -21.12 -31.50 11.52
N PHE A 54 -19.79 -31.62 11.44
CA PHE A 54 -18.99 -30.84 10.50
C PHE A 54 -19.41 -31.10 9.04
N ARG A 55 -19.49 -32.36 8.62
CA ARG A 55 -19.81 -32.73 7.22
C ARG A 55 -21.22 -32.30 6.82
N VAL A 56 -22.19 -32.39 7.72
CA VAL A 56 -23.58 -31.95 7.47
C VAL A 56 -23.65 -30.43 7.33
N ALA A 57 -22.97 -29.68 8.20
CA ALA A 57 -22.98 -28.21 8.14
C ALA A 57 -22.06 -27.64 7.05
N ASN A 58 -21.16 -28.44 6.51
CA ASN A 58 -20.16 -28.03 5.52
C ASN A 58 -20.19 -28.98 4.32
N GLU A 59 -21.33 -29.02 3.62
CA GLU A 59 -21.37 -29.77 2.36
C GLU A 59 -20.25 -29.29 1.41
N ILE A 60 -19.75 -30.21 0.58
CA ILE A 60 -18.53 -29.99 -0.22
C ILE A 60 -18.63 -28.71 -1.06
N GLY A 61 -19.80 -28.42 -1.65
CA GLY A 61 -20.02 -27.22 -2.46
C GLY A 61 -19.88 -25.94 -1.64
N TYR A 62 -20.49 -25.88 -0.47
CA TYR A 62 -20.40 -24.73 0.42
C TYR A 62 -18.95 -24.55 0.93
N LEU A 63 -18.32 -25.63 1.37
CA LEU A 63 -16.95 -25.61 1.87
C LEU A 63 -15.94 -25.18 0.79
N PHE A 64 -16.14 -25.64 -0.44
CA PHE A 64 -15.34 -25.23 -1.59
C PHE A 64 -15.41 -23.71 -1.81
N HIS A 65 -16.61 -23.14 -1.86
CA HIS A 65 -16.77 -21.70 -2.06
C HIS A 65 -16.20 -20.91 -0.89
N PHE A 66 -16.42 -21.35 0.35
CA PHE A 66 -15.86 -20.72 1.53
C PHE A 66 -14.33 -20.60 1.45
N LEU A 67 -13.64 -21.72 1.17
CA LEU A 67 -12.17 -21.72 1.06
C LEU A 67 -11.70 -20.89 -0.14
N LEU A 68 -12.38 -21.00 -1.29
CA LEU A 68 -12.06 -20.22 -2.49
C LEU A 68 -12.10 -18.71 -2.25
N TRP A 69 -13.17 -18.22 -1.61
CA TRP A 69 -13.30 -16.79 -1.31
C TRP A 69 -12.18 -16.32 -0.37
N ARG A 70 -11.76 -17.15 0.58
CA ARG A 70 -10.64 -16.82 1.47
C ARG A 70 -9.31 -16.74 0.72
N VAL A 71 -9.03 -17.66 -0.19
CA VAL A 71 -7.83 -17.59 -1.05
C VAL A 71 -7.83 -16.33 -1.90
N ILE A 72 -8.97 -15.98 -2.50
CA ILE A 72 -9.11 -14.73 -3.28
C ILE A 72 -8.85 -13.49 -2.41
N ASP A 73 -9.33 -13.48 -1.17
CA ASP A 73 -9.07 -12.36 -0.25
C ASP A 73 -7.60 -12.27 0.16
N LEU A 74 -6.91 -13.39 0.34
CA LEU A 74 -5.47 -13.44 0.56
C LEU A 74 -4.71 -12.84 -0.64
N GLN A 75 -5.05 -13.25 -1.87
CA GLN A 75 -4.46 -12.69 -3.09
C GLN A 75 -4.68 -11.16 -3.18
N ARG A 76 -5.88 -10.68 -2.85
CA ARG A 76 -6.18 -9.23 -2.82
C ARG A 76 -5.35 -8.50 -1.77
N LYS A 77 -5.14 -9.10 -0.59
CA LYS A 77 -4.30 -8.53 0.46
C LYS A 77 -2.83 -8.47 0.01
N GLN A 78 -2.30 -9.56 -0.54
CA GLN A 78 -0.93 -9.61 -1.07
C GLN A 78 -0.74 -8.58 -2.19
N THR A 79 -1.71 -8.45 -3.10
CA THR A 79 -1.68 -7.41 -4.17
C THR A 79 -1.61 -5.99 -3.59
N ARG A 80 -2.39 -5.70 -2.54
CA ARG A 80 -2.33 -4.38 -1.88
C ARG A 80 -0.99 -4.15 -1.19
N GLN A 81 -0.46 -5.17 -0.50
CA GLN A 81 0.84 -5.09 0.15
C GLN A 81 1.96 -4.88 -0.86
N ASN A 82 1.99 -5.63 -1.95
CA ASN A 82 3.00 -5.50 -3.01
C ASN A 82 2.97 -4.11 -3.68
N LYS A 83 1.81 -3.43 -3.70
CA LYS A 83 1.71 -2.03 -4.16
C LYS A 83 2.18 -1.03 -3.10
N ALA A 84 1.91 -1.29 -1.83
CA ALA A 84 2.24 -0.39 -0.73
C ALA A 84 3.71 -0.48 -0.32
N ILE A 85 4.32 -1.67 -0.37
CA ILE A 85 5.71 -1.91 0.06
C ILE A 85 6.70 -1.01 -0.68
N PRO A 86 6.68 -0.89 -2.03
CA PRO A 86 7.58 0.02 -2.74
C PRO A 86 7.38 1.50 -2.35
N VAL A 87 6.14 1.91 -2.10
CA VAL A 87 5.82 3.30 -1.68
C VAL A 87 6.36 3.57 -0.28
N LEU A 88 6.22 2.61 0.64
CA LEU A 88 6.76 2.72 1.99
C LEU A 88 8.29 2.71 1.98
N LEU A 89 8.91 1.81 1.19
CA LEU A 89 10.36 1.74 1.03
C LEU A 89 10.93 3.05 0.46
N ALA A 90 10.27 3.62 -0.55
CA ALA A 90 10.63 4.93 -1.12
C ALA A 90 10.39 6.12 -0.16
N GLN A 91 9.62 5.93 0.92
CA GLN A 91 9.43 6.94 1.97
C GLN A 91 10.42 6.76 3.14
N THR A 92 10.95 5.55 3.34
CA THR A 92 11.92 5.25 4.40
C THR A 92 13.37 5.47 3.99
N GLU A 93 13.69 5.46 2.71
CA GLU A 93 14.94 6.06 2.24
C GLU A 93 14.71 7.57 2.14
N PRO A 94 15.24 8.41 3.06
CA PRO A 94 15.45 9.79 2.67
C PRO A 94 16.29 9.72 1.38
N PRO A 95 16.00 10.55 0.36
CA PRO A 95 16.97 10.68 -0.72
C PRO A 95 18.31 10.97 -0.04
N MET A 96 19.34 10.21 -0.40
CA MET A 96 20.71 10.64 -0.18
C MET A 96 20.90 11.88 -1.06
N ASP A 97 20.27 12.99 -0.70
CA ASP A 97 20.70 14.28 -1.18
C ASP A 97 22.12 14.41 -0.66
N GLU A 98 23.10 14.42 -1.56
CA GLU A 98 24.45 14.80 -1.19
C GLU A 98 24.34 16.08 -0.36
N PRO A 99 24.94 16.15 0.84
CA PRO A 99 24.77 17.28 1.75
C PRO A 99 25.04 18.64 1.08
N HIS A 100 25.80 18.64 -0.02
CA HIS A 100 26.06 19.82 -0.85
C HIS A 100 24.80 20.38 -1.55
N HIS A 101 23.90 19.56 -2.09
CA HIS A 101 22.71 20.05 -2.81
C HIS A 101 21.67 20.70 -1.88
N VAL A 102 21.47 20.17 -0.67
CA VAL A 102 20.57 20.77 0.33
C VAL A 102 21.12 22.14 0.77
N ILE A 103 22.42 22.22 1.02
CA ILE A 103 23.10 23.47 1.41
C ILE A 103 23.04 24.52 0.28
N GLU A 104 23.25 24.11 -0.98
CA GLU A 104 23.17 25.00 -2.15
C GLU A 104 21.75 25.58 -2.33
N HIS A 105 20.71 24.75 -2.20
CA HIS A 105 19.33 25.21 -2.28
C HIS A 105 18.94 26.14 -1.12
N ASP A 106 19.40 25.85 0.09
CA ASP A 106 19.15 26.70 1.27
C ASP A 106 19.86 28.05 1.14
N LEU A 107 21.11 28.08 0.65
CA LEU A 107 21.85 29.32 0.40
C LEU A 107 21.21 30.16 -0.71
N LEU A 108 20.82 29.55 -1.82
CA LEU A 108 20.15 30.23 -2.93
C LEU A 108 18.79 30.79 -2.49
N PHE A 109 18.06 30.05 -1.66
CA PHE A 109 16.81 30.52 -1.06
C PHE A 109 17.04 31.72 -0.14
N LEU A 110 18.07 31.69 0.72
CA LEU A 110 18.39 32.82 1.61
C LEU A 110 18.78 34.07 0.81
N GLN A 111 19.58 33.92 -0.25
CA GLN A 111 19.93 35.03 -1.15
C GLN A 111 18.69 35.62 -1.83
N PHE A 112 17.84 34.75 -2.38
CA PHE A 112 16.58 35.18 -2.97
C PHE A 112 15.70 35.90 -1.95
N TRP A 113 15.56 35.35 -0.74
CA TRP A 113 14.74 35.91 0.33
C TRP A 113 15.20 37.31 0.75
N GLN A 114 16.52 37.54 0.81
CA GLN A 114 17.09 38.86 1.14
C GLN A 114 16.81 39.91 0.05
N GLN A 115 16.67 39.50 -1.21
CA GLN A 115 16.38 40.40 -2.32
C GLN A 115 14.89 40.75 -2.46
N LEU A 116 14.01 39.94 -1.88
CA LEU A 116 12.58 40.24 -1.85
C LEU A 116 12.30 41.46 -0.97
N SER A 117 11.44 42.35 -1.46
CA SER A 117 10.89 43.42 -0.64
C SER A 117 10.00 42.86 0.48
N ASN A 118 9.81 43.63 1.56
CA ASN A 118 8.88 43.27 2.66
C ASN A 118 7.47 42.90 2.15
N LYS A 119 7.03 43.53 1.05
CA LYS A 119 5.74 43.24 0.42
C LYS A 119 5.73 41.87 -0.26
N GLU A 120 6.80 41.50 -0.97
CA GLU A 120 6.95 40.20 -1.63
C GLU A 120 7.16 39.06 -0.63
N GLN A 121 7.96 39.28 0.42
CA GLN A 121 8.07 38.34 1.55
C GLN A 121 6.70 38.08 2.20
N MET A 122 5.90 39.13 2.39
CA MET A 122 4.53 38.99 2.90
C MET A 122 3.62 38.22 1.92
N MET A 123 3.80 38.40 0.60
CA MET A 123 3.10 37.59 -0.40
C MET A 123 3.50 36.12 -0.31
N TRP A 124 4.77 35.81 -0.06
CA TRP A 124 5.25 34.45 0.14
C TRP A 124 4.59 33.77 1.35
N VAL A 125 4.54 34.47 2.48
CA VAL A 125 3.85 33.99 3.69
C VAL A 125 2.36 33.75 3.42
N LYS A 126 1.69 34.70 2.76
CA LYS A 126 0.26 34.61 2.40
C LYS A 126 -0.04 33.54 1.35
N TYR A 127 0.90 33.23 0.46
CA TYR A 127 0.76 32.18 -0.53
C TYR A 127 0.75 30.78 0.10
N HIS A 128 1.52 30.61 1.18
CA HIS A 128 1.65 29.37 1.94
C HIS A 128 0.64 29.24 3.09
N SER A 129 0.07 30.35 3.56
CA SER A 129 -1.06 30.30 4.48
C SER A 129 -2.33 29.79 3.75
N ARG A 130 -3.07 28.87 4.36
CA ARG A 130 -4.33 28.35 3.81
C ARG A 130 -5.50 29.37 3.83
N SER A 131 -5.22 30.61 4.21
CA SER A 131 -6.21 31.66 4.48
C SER A 131 -6.62 32.48 3.25
N GLU A 132 -5.87 32.42 2.14
CA GLU A 132 -6.12 33.26 0.97
C GLU A 132 -6.86 32.53 -0.16
N SER A 133 -7.63 33.28 -0.93
CA SER A 133 -8.40 32.73 -2.06
C SER A 133 -7.51 32.22 -3.19
N LYS A 134 -8.01 31.28 -3.99
CA LYS A 134 -7.28 30.68 -5.13
C LYS A 134 -6.73 31.74 -6.11
N GLN A 135 -7.51 32.78 -6.41
CA GLN A 135 -7.12 33.86 -7.33
C GLN A 135 -5.96 34.69 -6.77
N LYS A 136 -6.01 35.05 -5.48
CA LYS A 136 -4.92 35.77 -4.82
C LYS A 136 -3.64 34.94 -4.75
N ARG A 137 -3.75 33.65 -4.46
CA ARG A 137 -2.59 32.74 -4.48
C ARG A 137 -1.97 32.61 -5.87
N TYR A 138 -2.79 32.57 -6.92
CA TYR A 138 -2.29 32.61 -8.30
C TYR A 138 -1.55 33.92 -8.59
N TYR A 139 -2.10 35.06 -8.19
CA TYR A 139 -1.45 36.37 -8.32
C TYR A 139 -0.10 36.43 -7.58
N TYR A 140 -0.07 35.99 -6.31
CA TYR A 140 1.18 35.95 -5.53
C TYR A 140 2.23 35.05 -6.17
N ARG A 141 1.84 33.86 -6.65
CA ARG A 141 2.74 32.97 -7.38
C ARG A 141 3.34 33.65 -8.61
N LYS A 142 2.52 34.37 -9.39
CA LYS A 142 3.01 35.07 -10.59
C LYS A 142 3.98 36.20 -10.25
N GLN A 143 3.72 36.95 -9.18
CA GLN A 143 4.63 38.01 -8.72
C GLN A 143 5.96 37.44 -8.19
N LEU A 144 5.90 36.37 -7.39
CA LEU A 144 7.09 35.69 -6.87
C LEU A 144 7.90 35.00 -7.97
N GLN A 145 7.24 34.47 -9.00
CA GLN A 145 7.90 33.93 -10.19
C GLN A 145 8.65 35.02 -10.95
N ALA A 146 8.04 36.19 -11.17
CA ALA A 146 8.73 37.33 -11.80
C ALA A 146 9.88 37.86 -10.93
N ALA A 147 9.77 37.78 -9.60
CA ALA A 147 10.88 38.08 -8.70
C ALA A 147 12.03 37.08 -8.84
N TRP A 148 11.70 35.78 -8.96
CA TRP A 148 12.68 34.73 -9.18
C TRP A 148 13.40 34.87 -10.53
N GLU A 149 12.66 35.17 -11.60
CA GLU A 149 13.23 35.41 -12.94
C GLU A 149 14.19 36.61 -12.93
N ARG A 150 13.89 37.67 -12.17
CA ARG A 150 14.81 38.81 -11.97
C ARG A 150 16.05 38.43 -11.16
N PHE A 151 15.90 37.53 -10.19
CA PHE A 151 17.02 37.06 -9.35
C PHE A 151 17.99 36.19 -10.16
N VAL A 152 17.47 35.23 -10.94
CA VAL A 152 18.29 34.31 -11.74
C VAL A 152 18.82 34.97 -13.02
N GLY A 153 18.07 35.89 -13.62
CA GLY A 153 18.47 36.61 -14.83
C GLY A 153 19.28 37.89 -14.57
N GLY A 154 19.73 38.10 -13.33
CA GLY A 154 20.45 39.29 -12.88
C GLY A 154 21.98 39.17 -12.86
N GLU A 155 22.55 38.14 -13.52
CA GLU A 155 23.97 38.11 -13.89
C GLU A 155 24.25 38.90 -15.17
#